data_AF-A0A925MX86-F1
#
_entry.id   AF-A0A925MX86-F1
#
_cell.length_a   1.000
_cell.length_b   1.000
_cell.length_c   1.000
_cell.angle_alpha   90.00
_cell.angle_beta   90.00
_cell.angle_gamma   90.00
#
_symmetry.space_group_name_H-M   'P 1'
#
loop_
_entity.id
_entity.type
_entity.pdbx_description
1 polymer ?
#
loop_
_entity_poly.entity_id
_entity_poly.type
_entity_poly.pdbx_seq_one_letter_code
_entity_poly.pdbx_strand_id
1 'polypeptide(L)' 'AALAAISGRGARIETQAILERGARVRLRHPVAGAINAIVADVAGEGMTLDFEPGPGAIAFALAAIAADMTHG' A
#
# COMPACT_ATOMS: atom_id res chain seq x y z
N ALA A 1 3.27 10.31 4.17
CA ALA A 1 3.46 9.37 3.05
C ALA A 1 2.31 9.56 2.08
N ALA A 2 2.60 9.67 0.79
CA ALA A 2 1.58 9.72 -0.26
C ALA A 2 1.55 8.35 -0.98
N LEU A 3 0.35 7.88 -1.33
CA LEU A 3 0.18 6.67 -2.13
C LEU A 3 0.50 7.02 -3.58
N ALA A 4 1.61 6.50 -4.12
CA ALA A 4 2.05 6.83 -5.48
C ALA A 4 1.47 5.88 -6.53
N ALA A 5 1.22 4.62 -6.15
CA ALA A 5 0.55 3.63 -6.99
C ALA A 5 -0.04 2.52 -6.14
N ILE A 6 -1.16 1.93 -6.56
CA ILE A 6 -1.79 0.78 -5.91
C ILE A 6 -2.33 -0.22 -6.94
N SER A 7 -2.24 -1.49 -6.61
CA SER A 7 -2.74 -2.61 -7.41
C SER A 7 -3.25 -3.72 -6.49
N GLY A 8 -3.93 -4.74 -7.05
CA GLY A 8 -4.38 -5.90 -6.29
C GLY A 8 -3.25 -6.72 -5.65
N ARG A 9 -1.98 -6.49 -6.03
CA ARG A 9 -0.80 -7.18 -5.47
C ARG A 9 -0.09 -6.36 -4.39
N GLY A 10 -0.23 -5.03 -4.40
CA GLY A 10 0.62 -4.19 -3.59
C GLY A 10 0.48 -2.70 -3.87
N ALA A 11 1.30 -1.89 -3.19
CA ALA A 11 1.33 -0.45 -3.32
C ALA A 11 2.76 0.11 -3.32
N ARG A 12 2.95 1.24 -3.98
CA ARG A 12 4.14 2.08 -3.85
C ARG A 12 3.78 3.29 -3.00
N ILE A 13 4.56 3.52 -1.95
CA ILE A 13 4.39 4.70 -1.09
C ILE A 13 5.65 5.56 -1.16
N GLU A 14 5.45 6.86 -1.28
CA GLU A 14 6.51 7.86 -1.13
C GLU A 14 6.57 8.27 0.33
N THR A 15 7.74 8.06 0.94
CA THR A 15 7.94 8.23 2.37
C THR A 15 9.41 8.34 2.71
N GLN A 16 9.72 9.29 3.60
CA GLN A 16 11.04 9.44 4.20
C GLN A 16 11.29 8.43 5.33
N ALA A 17 10.23 7.83 5.88
CA ALA A 17 10.32 6.76 6.87
C ALA A 17 10.54 5.43 6.13
N ILE A 18 11.79 5.14 5.78
CA ILE A 18 12.19 3.91 5.13
C ILE A 18 12.30 2.78 6.15
N LEU A 19 11.66 1.65 5.84
CA LEU A 19 11.75 0.42 6.62
C LEU A 19 12.60 -0.61 5.89
N GLU A 20 13.17 -1.54 6.63
CA GLU A 20 14.00 -2.59 6.03
C GLU A 20 13.17 -3.52 5.13
N ARG A 21 13.80 -4.02 4.06
CA ARG A 21 13.20 -5.03 3.18
C ARG A 21 12.83 -6.28 3.98
N GLY A 22 11.64 -6.81 3.74
CA GLY A 22 11.08 -7.94 4.49
C GLY A 22 10.35 -7.53 5.78
N ALA A 23 10.39 -6.25 6.19
CA ALA A 23 9.62 -5.78 7.32
C ALA A 23 8.12 -5.92 7.04
N ARG A 24 7.38 -6.42 8.03
CA ARG A 24 5.91 -6.46 8.01
C ARG A 24 5.36 -5.11 8.44
N VAL A 25 4.45 -4.58 7.65
CA VAL A 25 3.79 -3.30 7.89
C VAL A 25 2.29 -3.46 7.82
N ARG A 26 1.57 -2.54 8.46
CA ARG A 26 0.12 -2.43 8.32
C ARG A 26 -0.21 -1.07 7.73
N LEU A 27 -0.77 -1.09 6.51
CA LEU A 27 -1.30 0.10 5.85
C LEU A 27 -2.69 0.39 6.38
N ARG A 28 -3.00 1.67 6.60
CA ARG A 28 -4.33 2.13 7.00
C ARG A 28 -4.78 3.20 6.00
N HIS A 29 -5.92 2.96 5.38
CA HIS A 29 -6.59 3.87 4.48
C HIS A 29 -7.95 4.26 5.09
N PRO A 30 -8.34 5.55 5.12
CA PRO A 30 -9.57 5.99 5.79
C PRO A 30 -10.83 5.32 5.26
N VAL A 31 -10.87 4.99 3.97
CA VAL A 31 -12.03 4.37 3.31
C VAL A 31 -11.86 2.86 3.09
N ALA A 32 -10.65 2.41 2.79
CA ALA A 32 -10.40 1.00 2.41
C ALA A 32 -10.11 0.11 3.64
N GLY A 33 -10.02 0.70 4.83
CA GLY A 33 -9.71 0.00 6.06
C GLY A 33 -8.21 -0.21 6.22
N ALA A 34 -7.79 -1.42 6.56
CA ALA A 34 -6.39 -1.73 6.80
C ALA A 34 -5.97 -3.04 6.15
N ILE A 35 -4.72 -3.11 5.71
CA ILE A 35 -4.13 -4.32 5.13
C ILE A 35 -2.71 -4.54 5.64
N ASN A 36 -2.34 -5.81 5.84
CA ASN A 36 -0.97 -6.18 6.12
C ASN A 36 -0.19 -6.27 4.81
N ALA A 37 1.05 -5.80 4.83
CA ALA A 37 1.95 -5.85 3.70
C ALA A 37 3.38 -6.14 4.16
N ILE A 38 4.24 -6.49 3.21
CA ILE A 38 5.68 -6.68 3.42
C ILE A 38 6.42 -5.67 2.55
N VAL A 39 7.48 -5.07 3.08
CA VAL A 39 8.39 -4.23 2.28
C VAL A 39 9.12 -5.11 1.28
N ALA A 40 8.67 -5.06 0.02
CA ALA A 40 9.21 -5.86 -1.07
C ALA A 40 10.50 -5.27 -1.63
N ASP A 41 10.57 -3.94 -1.69
CA ASP A 41 11.73 -3.20 -2.17
C ASP A 41 11.76 -1.78 -1.59
N VAL A 42 12.95 -1.20 -1.55
CA VAL A 42 13.20 0.16 -1.10
C VAL A 42 14.06 0.85 -2.16
N ALA A 43 13.53 1.88 -2.80
CA ALA A 43 14.22 2.57 -3.88
C ALA A 43 13.86 4.06 -3.92
N GLY A 44 14.88 4.91 -3.99
CA GLY A 44 14.72 6.37 -4.02
C GLY A 44 14.03 6.87 -2.75
N GLU A 45 13.00 7.71 -2.92
CA GLU A 45 12.23 8.33 -1.83
C GLU A 45 11.00 7.51 -1.39
N GLY A 46 10.99 6.21 -1.66
CA GLY A 46 9.83 5.38 -1.36
C GLY A 46 10.13 3.90 -1.20
N MET A 47 9.05 3.18 -0.94
CA MET A 47 9.09 1.73 -0.80
C MET A 47 7.93 1.07 -1.53
N THR A 48 8.20 -0.13 -2.03
CA THR A 48 7.21 -1.01 -2.64
C THR A 48 6.76 -2.01 -1.58
N LEU A 49 5.45 -2.18 -1.47
CA LEU A 49 4.79 -3.02 -0.49
C LEU A 49 4.01 -4.11 -1.21
N ASP A 50 4.28 -5.37 -0.87
CA ASP A 50 3.48 -6.51 -1.32
C ASP A 50 2.40 -6.79 -0.28
N PHE A 51 1.14 -6.82 -0.71
CA PHE A 51 0.03 -7.16 0.17
C PHE A 51 0.05 -8.64 0.53
N GLU A 52 -0.42 -8.94 1.74
CA GLU A 52 -0.64 -10.32 2.14
C GLU A 52 -1.63 -10.99 1.15
N PRO A 53 -1.27 -12.15 0.55
CA PRO A 53 -2.08 -12.76 -0.50
C PRO A 53 -3.47 -13.14 0.00
N GLY A 54 -4.51 -12.73 -0.72
CA GLY A 54 -5.88 -13.15 -0.43
C GLY A 54 -6.95 -12.19 -0.96
N PRO A 55 -8.23 -12.53 -0.79
CA PRO A 55 -9.35 -11.70 -1.26
C PRO A 55 -9.34 -10.28 -0.67
N GLY A 56 -8.81 -10.12 0.55
CA GLY A 56 -8.66 -8.83 1.22
C GLY A 56 -7.72 -7.87 0.49
N ALA A 57 -6.70 -8.37 -0.22
CA ALA A 57 -5.78 -7.53 -0.99
C ALA A 57 -6.45 -6.85 -2.17
N ILE A 58 -7.26 -7.60 -2.92
CA ILE A 58 -8.02 -7.08 -4.06
C ILE A 58 -9.09 -6.11 -3.57
N ALA A 59 -9.84 -6.47 -2.51
CA ALA A 59 -10.88 -5.62 -1.95
C ALA A 59 -10.31 -4.28 -1.44
N PHE A 60 -9.19 -4.33 -0.71
CA PHE A 60 -8.51 -3.13 -0.24
C PHE A 60 -8.03 -2.25 -1.40
N ALA A 61 -7.37 -2.84 -2.41
CA ALA A 61 -6.88 -2.11 -3.57
C ALA A 61 -8.01 -1.41 -4.33
N LEU A 62 -9.10 -2.12 -4.61
CA LEU A 62 -10.27 -1.56 -5.29
C LEU A 62 -10.91 -0.43 -4.49
N ALA A 63 -11.08 -0.61 -3.18
CA ALA A 63 -11.67 0.42 -2.32
C ALA A 63 -10.77 1.67 -2.23
N ALA A 64 -9.45 1.50 -2.19
CA ALA A 64 -8.50 2.61 -2.18
C ALA A 64 -8.51 3.38 -3.51
N ILE A 65 -8.51 2.68 -4.65
CA ILE A 65 -8.61 3.29 -5.98
C ILE A 65 -9.94 4.05 -6.13
N ALA A 66 -11.06 3.43 -5.74
CA ALA A 66 -12.36 4.08 -5.81
C ALA A 66 -12.46 5.32 -4.92
N ALA A 67 -11.81 5.30 -3.75
CA ALA A 67 -11.76 6.45 -2.85
C ALA A 67 -10.95 7.61 -3.44
N ASP A 68 -9.81 7.31 -4.07
CA ASP A 68 -8.96 8.31 -4.74
C ASP A 68 -9.73 9.00 -5.89
N MET A 69 -10.43 8.24 -6.73
CA MET A 69 -11.24 8.77 -7.82
C MET A 69 -12.44 9.63 -7.37
N THR A 70 -12.92 9.46 -6.14
CA THR A 70 -14.11 10.18 -5.61
C THR A 70 -13.76 11.39 -4.76
N HIS A 71 -12.50 11.53 -4.35
CA HIS A 71 -12.01 12.66 -3.56
C HIS A 71 -11.03 13.55 -4.35
N GLY A 72 -10.97 13.38 -5.68
CA GLY A 72 -10.22 14.23 -6.62
C GLY A 72 -11.03 15.42 -7.15
#